data_AF-A0A1V4RML4-F1
#
_entry.id   AF-A0A1V4RML4-F1
#
_cell.length_a   1.000
_cell.length_b   1.000
_cell.length_c   1.000
_cell.angle_alpha   90.00
_cell.angle_beta   90.00
_cell.angle_gamma   90.00
#
_symmetry.space_group_name_H-M   'P 1'
#
loop_
_entity.id
_entity.type
_entity.pdbx_description
1 polymer ?
#
loop_
_entity_poly.entity_id
_entity_poly.type
_entity_poly.pdbx_seq_one_letter_code
_entity_poly.pdbx_strand_id
1 'polypeptide(L)' 'REKCTEAGLDDIILFVGGNLGLGKMDWRDVKNTFLKMGFNRAFPPGTMPEEVIKALGEDFSKIKKINLNRGEIEIENK' A
#
# COMPACT_ATOMS: atom_id res chain seq x y z
N ARG A 1 1.56 -10.86 -0.71
CA ARG A 1 0.16 -10.87 -0.25
C ARG A 1 -0.23 -12.18 0.41
N GLU A 2 -0.01 -13.33 -0.22
CA GLU A 2 -0.39 -14.66 0.29
C GLU A 2 -0.01 -14.90 1.76
N LYS A 3 1.26 -14.68 2.12
CA LYS A 3 1.71 -14.80 3.53
C LYS A 3 0.97 -13.90 4.53
N CYS A 4 0.49 -12.74 4.11
CA CYS A 4 -0.30 -11.87 4.96
C CYS A 4 -1.69 -12.46 5.19
N THR A 5 -2.32 -12.97 4.12
CA THR A 5 -3.59 -13.69 4.21
C THR A 5 -3.48 -14.95 5.07
N GLU A 6 -2.41 -15.74 4.93
CA GLU A 6 -2.14 -16.90 5.80
C GLU A 6 -2.02 -16.52 7.28
N ALA A 7 -1.52 -15.31 7.57
CA ALA A 7 -1.40 -14.76 8.91
C ALA A 7 -2.69 -14.07 9.42
N GLY A 8 -3.79 -14.10 8.65
CA GLY A 8 -5.06 -13.44 8.98
C GLY A 8 -5.05 -11.92 8.79
N LEU A 9 -4.12 -11.39 7.99
CA LEU A 9 -3.98 -9.96 7.68
C LEU A 9 -4.58 -9.66 6.30
N ASP A 10 -5.88 -9.85 6.15
CA ASP A 10 -6.55 -9.63 4.86
C ASP A 10 -6.84 -8.16 4.56
N ASP A 11 -7.11 -7.35 5.58
CA ASP A 11 -7.50 -5.95 5.43
C ASP A 11 -6.34 -4.96 5.65
N ILE A 12 -5.15 -5.32 5.16
CA ILE A 12 -3.97 -4.45 5.18
C ILE A 12 -3.65 -3.90 3.79
N ILE A 13 -3.07 -2.71 3.77
CA ILE A 13 -2.52 -2.10 2.56
C ILE A 13 -1.00 -2.30 2.55
N LEU A 14 -0.48 -2.83 1.43
CA LEU A 14 0.93 -3.13 1.26
C LEU A 14 1.61 -2.11 0.34
N PHE A 15 2.70 -1.53 0.82
CA PHE A 15 3.53 -0.56 0.12
C PHE A 15 4.90 -1.21 -0.17
N VAL A 16 5.48 -0.91 -1.32
CA VAL A 16 6.84 -1.33 -1.69
C VAL A 16 7.56 -0.22 -2.44
N GLY A 17 8.86 -0.07 -2.20
CA GLY A 17 9.70 0.88 -2.93
C GLY A 17 11.01 0.24 -3.36
N GLY A 18 11.60 0.78 -4.43
CA GLY A 18 12.94 0.42 -4.88
C GLY A 18 12.97 -0.35 -6.20
N ASN A 19 14.06 -1.11 -6.38
CA ASN A 19 14.33 -1.86 -7.60
C ASN A 19 13.87 -3.31 -7.48
N LEU A 20 13.63 -3.94 -8.63
CA LEU A 20 13.39 -5.37 -8.74
C LEU A 20 14.43 -5.97 -9.69
N GLY A 21 15.15 -7.02 -9.28
CA GLY A 21 16.16 -7.68 -10.11
C GLY A 21 17.50 -6.96 -10.21
N LEU A 22 18.40 -7.50 -11.05
CA LEU A 22 19.73 -6.96 -11.31
C LEU A 22 19.73 -6.13 -12.60
N GLY A 23 20.18 -4.88 -12.52
CA GLY A 23 20.31 -4.00 -13.69
C GLY A 23 19.19 -2.96 -13.84
N LYS A 24 19.19 -2.25 -14.97
CA LYS A 24 18.18 -1.24 -15.29
C LYS A 24 16.97 -1.91 -15.95
N MET A 25 15.80 -1.75 -15.34
CA MET A 25 14.52 -2.16 -15.91
C MET A 25 13.62 -0.93 -16.05
N ASP A 26 12.66 -0.98 -16.98
CA ASP A 26 11.66 0.06 -17.09
C ASP A 26 10.80 0.08 -15.82
N TRP A 27 10.58 1.28 -15.27
CA TRP A 27 9.82 1.42 -14.04
C TRP A 27 8.38 0.90 -14.16
N ARG A 28 7.75 1.00 -15.35
CA ARG A 28 6.39 0.52 -15.58
C ARG A 28 6.32 -1.00 -15.39
N ASP A 29 7.33 -1.73 -15.87
CA ASP A 29 7.40 -3.19 -15.75
C ASP A 29 7.68 -3.62 -14.29
N VAL A 30 8.58 -2.91 -13.61
CA VAL A 30 8.83 -3.10 -12.17
C VAL A 30 7.55 -2.89 -11.37
N LYS A 31 6.86 -1.76 -11.60
CA LYS A 31 5.61 -1.41 -10.94
C LYS A 31 4.55 -2.48 -11.17
N ASN A 32 4.35 -2.90 -12.42
CA ASN A 32 3.39 -3.95 -12.76
C ASN A 32 3.69 -5.26 -12.04
N THR A 33 4.97 -5.61 -11.90
CA THR A 33 5.38 -6.81 -11.19
C THR A 33 5.07 -6.71 -9.69
N PHE A 34 5.36 -5.58 -9.05
CA PHE A 34 4.98 -5.36 -7.66
C PHE A 34 3.47 -5.43 -7.45
N LEU A 35 2.67 -4.82 -8.34
CA LEU A 35 1.21 -4.88 -8.23
C LEU A 35 0.69 -6.32 -8.39
N LYS A 36 1.27 -7.11 -9.31
CA LYS A 36 0.94 -8.54 -9.47
C LYS A 36 1.29 -9.39 -8.25
N MET A 37 2.30 -9.02 -7.47
CA MET A 37 2.64 -9.66 -6.18
C MET A 37 1.64 -9.33 -5.05
N GLY A 38 0.68 -8.44 -5.33
CA GLY A 38 -0.37 -8.02 -4.40
C GLY A 38 0.02 -6.86 -3.50
N PHE A 39 0.99 -6.04 -3.90
CA PHE A 39 1.19 -4.71 -3.31
C PHE A 39 0.13 -3.74 -3.85
N ASN A 40 -0.34 -2.82 -3.01
CA ASN A 40 -1.32 -1.81 -3.39
C ASN A 40 -0.64 -0.57 -3.97
N ARG A 41 0.56 -0.23 -3.46
CA ARG A 41 1.36 0.89 -3.95
C ARG A 41 2.81 0.47 -4.16
N ALA A 42 3.38 0.96 -5.25
CA ALA A 42 4.77 0.74 -5.62
C ALA A 42 5.43 2.07 -5.99
N PHE A 43 6.64 2.31 -5.50
CA PHE A 43 7.37 3.56 -5.64
C PHE A 43 8.75 3.34 -6.29
N PRO A 44 9.15 4.15 -7.28
CA PRO A 44 10.46 4.01 -7.91
C PRO A 44 11.58 4.33 -6.91
N PRO A 45 12.82 3.86 -7.18
CA PRO A 45 13.99 4.33 -6.47
C PRO A 45 14.08 5.86 -6.52
N GLY A 46 14.47 6.48 -5.41
CA GLY A 46 14.58 7.94 -5.29
C GLY A 46 13.26 8.66 -4.97
N THR A 47 12.16 7.93 -4.76
CA THR A 47 10.93 8.52 -4.22
C THR A 47 11.20 9.14 -2.85
N MET A 48 10.77 10.39 -2.66
CA MET A 48 10.94 11.09 -1.40
C MET A 48 9.95 10.58 -0.34
N PRO A 49 10.33 10.52 0.95
CA PRO A 49 9.44 10.09 2.03
C PRO A 49 8.10 10.84 2.06
N GLU A 50 8.09 12.12 1.73
CA GLU A 50 6.90 12.98 1.70
C GLU A 50 5.84 12.48 0.71
N GLU A 51 6.27 11.93 -0.42
CA GLU A 51 5.36 11.35 -1.41
C GLU A 51 4.69 10.07 -0.86
N VAL A 52 5.45 9.25 -0.13
CA VAL A 52 4.93 8.04 0.51
C VAL A 52 3.97 8.40 1.65
N ILE A 53 4.31 9.40 2.47
CA ILE A 53 3.45 9.92 3.54
C ILE A 53 2.14 10.46 2.98
N LYS A 54 2.19 11.21 1.89
CA LYS A 54 0.98 11.68 1.20
C LYS A 54 0.10 10.52 0.76
N ALA A 55 0.69 9.50 0.13
CA ALA A 55 -0.01 8.30 -0.29
C ALA A 55 -0.65 7.53 0.88
N LEU A 56 0.04 7.43 2.02
CA LEU A 56 -0.50 6.85 3.26
C LEU A 56 -1.74 7.62 3.73
N GLY A 57 -1.67 8.96 3.78
CA GLY A 57 -2.79 9.81 4.19
C GLY A 57 -4.01 9.66 3.29
N GLU A 58 -3.82 9.56 1.97
CA GLU A 58 -4.89 9.28 1.00
C GLU A 58 -5.59 7.95 1.29
N ASP A 59 -4.84 6.90 1.60
CA ASP A 59 -5.39 5.57 1.79
C ASP A 59 -6.07 5.39 3.15
N PHE A 60 -5.51 5.95 4.22
CA PHE A 60 -6.18 6.00 5.52
C PHE A 60 -7.48 6.78 5.45
N SER A 61 -7.51 7.88 4.70
CA SER A 61 -8.73 8.65 4.48
C SER A 61 -9.80 7.84 3.74
N LYS A 62 -9.41 7.00 2.77
CA LYS A 62 -10.35 6.10 2.07
C LYS A 62 -10.87 5.00 3.00
N ILE A 63 -10.01 4.36 3.79
CA ILE A 63 -10.41 3.34 4.76
C ILE A 63 -11.42 3.92 5.76
N LYS A 64 -11.11 5.08 6.34
CA LYS A 64 -12.01 5.75 7.28
C LYS A 64 -13.40 6.00 6.67
N LYS A 65 -13.46 6.45 5.42
CA LYS A 65 -14.74 6.65 4.70
C LYS A 65 -15.48 5.35 4.48
N ILE A 66 -14.79 4.26 4.15
CA ILE A 66 -15.41 2.95 3.95
C ILE A 66 -16.03 2.44 5.27
N ASN A 67 -15.31 2.56 6.39
CA ASN A 67 -15.82 2.10 7.68
C ASN A 67 -17.01 2.94 8.16
N LEU A 68 -16.98 4.27 7.93
CA LEU A 68 -18.13 5.14 8.17
C LEU A 68 -19.36 4.73 7.36
N ASN A 69 -19.19 4.39 6.07
CA ASN A 69 -20.28 3.92 5.22
C ASN A 69 -20.82 2.54 5.63
N ARG A 70 -20.00 1.71 6.29
CA ARG A 70 -20.38 0.38 6.80
C ARG A 70 -21.01 0.41 8.20
N GLY A 71 -21.10 1.57 8.83
CA GLY A 71 -21.71 1.74 10.15
C GLY A 71 -20.85 1.27 11.33
N GLU A 72 -19.56 1.02 11.10
CA GLU A 72 -18.61 0.62 12.14
C GLU A 72 -18.04 1.89 12.81
N ILE A 73 -18.54 2.24 14.00
CA ILE A 73 -17.99 3.31 14.84
C ILE A 73 -17.78 2.77 16.25
N GLU A 74 -16.52 2.52 16.63
CA GLU A 74 -16.05 2.69 18.00
C GLU A 74 -14.91 3.71 17.95
N ILE A 75 -15.20 4.94 18.37
CA ILE A 75 -14.17 5.95 18.60
C ILE A 75 -14.16 6.19 20.11
N GLU A 76 -13.35 5.45 20.86
CA GLU A 76 -12.89 5.94 22.16
C GLU A 76 -11.84 7.02 21.89
N ASN A 77 -12.30 8.28 21.86
CA ASN A 77 -11.41 9.41 22.03
C ASN A 77 -11.15 9.58 23.53
N LYS A 78 -9.90 9.39 23.96
CA LYS A 78 -9.38 9.93 25.21
C LYS A 78 -8.34 10.99 24.90
#